data_AF-A0A0F9GPT2-F1
#
_entry.id   AF-A0A0F9GPT2-F1
#
_cell.length_a   1.000
_cell.length_b   1.000
_cell.length_c   1.000
_cell.angle_alpha   90.00
_cell.angle_beta   90.00
_cell.angle_gamma   90.00
#
_symmetry.space_group_name_H-M   'P 1'
#
loop_
_entity.id
_entity.type
_entity.pdbx_description
1 polymer ?
#
loop_
_entity_poly.entity_id
_entity_poly.type
_entity_poly.pdbx_seq_one_letter_code
_entity_poly.pdbx_strand_id
1 'polypeptide(L)'
;MLNKIAKPFTKLVERYLPDPFIFVILLTLLTFIIATLVTPSTPQQVINAWGSGFWNLLSFAMQMLLVLLTGYMLASTPIISRLLTLLATLANTAPKAILLVTLVSLLASWINWGFGLVIGALFAKAIARQTPVDYRLLVASAYSGFIVWHGGLAGSIPLTIATPGHFAEQSMGVINTSATLFSGFNIAIVVGLFIIMPLVNRYMLPSAEDSIYVDKNLLAEPTPKANNVTRPADNIEHSKLLGLGIGMLGLVYLANYFIFSGGSLNLNSVIALFLFSAILLHQTPYNLLNSLQQLTQLYEYLSIINLVDKRGQLGIDLELG
;
A
#
# COMPACT_ATOMS: atom_id res chain seq x y z
N MET A 1 -2.91 -15.69 -25.41
CA MET A 1 -4.29 -15.27 -25.73
C MET A 1 -4.66 -13.95 -25.04
N LEU A 2 -4.55 -13.85 -23.71
CA LEU A 2 -4.86 -12.64 -22.93
C LEU A 2 -4.07 -11.38 -23.34
N ASN A 3 -2.77 -11.51 -23.62
CA ASN A 3 -1.92 -10.38 -24.04
C ASN A 3 -2.43 -9.70 -25.34
N LYS A 4 -2.99 -10.46 -26.29
CA LYS A 4 -3.56 -9.89 -27.53
C LYS A 4 -4.82 -9.06 -27.27
N ILE A 5 -5.58 -9.43 -26.23
CA ILE A 5 -6.80 -8.72 -25.82
C ILE A 5 -6.45 -7.47 -25.00
N ALA A 6 -5.43 -7.53 -24.15
CA ALA A 6 -5.05 -6.41 -23.27
C ALA A 6 -4.43 -5.21 -24.02
N LYS A 7 -3.58 -5.46 -25.04
CA LYS A 7 -2.85 -4.43 -25.79
C LYS A 7 -3.68 -3.22 -26.28
N PRO A 8 -4.85 -3.37 -26.91
CA PRO A 8 -5.65 -2.21 -27.32
C PRO A 8 -6.14 -1.36 -26.14
N PHE A 9 -6.51 -1.98 -25.01
CA PHE A 9 -6.92 -1.25 -23.81
C PHE A 9 -5.74 -0.50 -23.18
N THR A 10 -4.57 -1.13 -23.10
CA THR A 10 -3.34 -0.48 -22.62
C THR A 10 -3.03 0.78 -23.44
N LYS A 11 -3.02 0.69 -24.77
CA LYS A 11 -2.79 1.84 -25.66
C LYS A 11 -3.83 2.95 -25.51
N LEU A 12 -5.09 2.58 -25.25
CA LEU A 12 -6.16 3.55 -25.02
C LEU A 12 -5.92 4.30 -23.71
N VAL A 13 -5.66 3.56 -22.62
CA VAL A 13 -5.44 4.12 -21.28
C VAL A 13 -4.19 5.01 -21.28
N GLU A 14 -3.05 4.53 -21.77
CA GLU A 14 -1.79 5.30 -21.85
C GLU A 14 -1.95 6.61 -22.64
N ARG A 15 -2.82 6.64 -23.65
CA ARG A 15 -2.99 7.82 -24.51
C ARG A 15 -3.99 8.85 -23.96
N TYR A 16 -4.99 8.41 -23.21
CA TYR A 16 -6.16 9.24 -22.88
C TYR A 16 -6.45 9.36 -21.39
N LEU A 17 -5.85 8.56 -20.51
CA LEU A 17 -6.05 8.66 -19.07
C LEU A 17 -5.18 9.80 -18.53
N PRO A 18 -5.74 10.97 -18.15
CA PRO A 18 -4.95 12.02 -17.52
C PRO A 18 -4.52 11.61 -16.11
N ASP A 19 -3.58 12.38 -15.57
CA ASP A 19 -3.15 12.27 -14.19
C ASP A 19 -4.35 12.36 -13.20
N PRO A 20 -4.37 11.59 -12.10
CA PRO A 20 -5.45 11.61 -11.11
C PRO A 20 -5.80 13.01 -10.58
N PHE A 21 -4.83 13.92 -10.46
CA PHE A 21 -5.08 15.29 -10.02
C PHE A 21 -5.92 16.07 -11.05
N ILE A 22 -5.64 15.89 -12.34
CA ILE A 22 -6.42 16.50 -13.42
C ILE A 22 -7.86 15.97 -13.40
N PHE A 23 -8.04 14.66 -13.16
CA PHE A 23 -9.38 14.09 -12.98
C PHE A 23 -10.15 14.78 -11.86
N VAL A 24 -9.54 14.99 -10.70
CA VAL A 24 -10.19 15.67 -9.56
C VAL A 24 -10.58 17.11 -9.90
N ILE A 25 -9.72 17.86 -10.60
CA ILE A 25 -10.05 19.22 -11.06
C ILE A 25 -11.25 19.20 -12.01
N LEU A 26 -11.22 18.34 -13.03
CA LEU A 26 -12.30 18.24 -14.01
C LEU A 26 -13.62 17.83 -13.35
N LEU A 27 -13.60 16.86 -12.44
CA LEU A 27 -14.79 16.43 -11.69
C LEU A 27 -15.30 17.54 -10.77
N THR A 28 -14.42 18.32 -10.16
CA THR A 28 -14.81 19.47 -9.33
C THR A 28 -15.54 20.53 -10.17
N LEU A 29 -14.97 20.91 -11.32
CA LEU A 29 -15.58 21.87 -12.24
C LEU A 29 -16.90 21.36 -12.82
N LEU A 30 -16.94 20.09 -13.22
CA LEU A 30 -18.16 19.44 -13.71
C LEU A 30 -19.25 19.41 -12.64
N THR A 31 -18.89 19.04 -11.40
CA THR A 31 -19.83 19.04 -10.27
C THR A 31 -20.36 20.44 -9.99
N PHE A 32 -19.51 21.46 -10.07
CA PHE A 32 -19.94 22.86 -9.93
C PHE A 32 -20.96 23.26 -10.99
N ILE A 33 -20.70 22.93 -12.26
CA ILE A 33 -21.62 23.20 -13.39
C ILE A 33 -22.94 22.47 -13.19
N ILE A 34 -22.90 21.16 -12.92
CA ILE A 34 -24.10 20.35 -12.72
C ILE A 34 -24.91 20.85 -11.54
N ALA A 35 -24.28 21.11 -10.39
CA ALA A 35 -24.97 21.61 -9.20
C ALA A 35 -25.67 22.96 -9.48
N THR A 36 -25.03 23.85 -10.23
CA THR A 36 -25.60 25.15 -10.59
C THR A 36 -26.77 25.05 -11.57
N LEU A 37 -26.71 24.12 -12.54
CA LEU A 37 -27.74 24.00 -13.58
C LEU A 37 -28.93 23.13 -13.16
N VAL A 38 -28.70 22.10 -12.32
CA VAL A 38 -29.68 21.06 -12.03
C VAL A 38 -30.34 21.24 -10.66
N THR A 39 -29.70 21.94 -9.72
CA THR A 39 -30.27 22.18 -8.38
C THR A 39 -30.85 23.60 -8.28
N PRO A 40 -31.74 23.86 -7.29
CA PRO A 40 -32.21 25.23 -7.00
C PRO A 40 -31.13 26.18 -6.45
N SER A 41 -29.87 25.74 -6.34
CA SER A 41 -28.78 26.52 -5.73
C SER A 41 -28.21 27.55 -6.71
N THR A 42 -27.99 28.77 -6.24
CA THR A 42 -27.26 29.80 -7.01
C THR A 42 -25.76 29.45 -7.13
N PRO A 43 -25.05 29.96 -8.16
CA PRO A 43 -23.60 29.75 -8.28
C PRO A 43 -22.82 30.14 -7.02
N GLN A 44 -23.24 31.21 -6.34
CA GLN A 44 -22.64 31.66 -5.08
C GLN A 44 -22.84 30.65 -3.93
N GLN A 45 -24.00 29.99 -3.86
CA GLN A 45 -24.24 28.95 -2.87
C GLN A 45 -23.38 27.72 -3.15
N VAL A 46 -23.21 27.34 -4.42
CA VAL A 46 -22.38 26.18 -4.82
C VAL A 46 -20.91 26.43 -4.50
N ILE A 47 -20.35 27.62 -4.79
CA ILE A 47 -18.95 27.94 -4.45
C ILE A 47 -18.74 27.98 -2.93
N ASN A 48 -19.70 28.52 -2.18
CA ASN A 48 -19.65 28.53 -0.72
C ASN A 48 -19.70 27.10 -0.15
N ALA A 49 -20.54 26.22 -0.71
CA ALA A 49 -20.59 24.82 -0.30
C ALA A 49 -19.27 24.09 -0.59
N TRP A 50 -18.66 24.32 -1.75
CA TRP A 50 -17.34 23.77 -2.08
C TRP A 50 -16.25 24.28 -1.10
N GLY A 51 -16.17 25.59 -0.89
CA GLY A 51 -15.16 26.20 -0.04
C GLY A 51 -15.27 25.82 1.44
N SER A 52 -16.50 25.81 1.97
CA SER A 52 -16.76 25.36 3.34
C SER A 52 -16.52 23.86 3.53
N GLY A 53 -16.77 23.05 2.50
CA GLY A 53 -16.54 21.60 2.52
C GLY A 53 -15.07 21.17 2.41
N PHE A 54 -14.17 22.05 1.95
CA PHE A 54 -12.78 21.72 1.64
C PHE A 54 -12.04 21.07 2.81
N TRP A 55 -12.31 21.50 4.05
CA TRP A 55 -11.61 21.05 5.25
C TRP A 55 -12.29 19.85 5.95
N ASN A 56 -13.41 19.33 5.43
CA ASN A 56 -14.20 18.30 6.12
C ASN A 56 -13.49 16.93 6.19
N LEU A 57 -12.48 16.70 5.35
CA LEU A 57 -11.82 15.40 5.20
C LEU A 57 -10.39 15.38 5.76
N LEU A 58 -9.97 16.37 6.56
CA LEU A 58 -8.58 16.42 7.06
C LEU A 58 -8.21 15.21 7.92
N SER A 59 -9.10 14.84 8.85
CA SER A 59 -8.90 13.65 9.69
C SER A 59 -8.79 12.39 8.82
N PHE A 60 -9.70 12.24 7.85
CA PHE A 60 -9.69 11.11 6.92
C PHE A 60 -8.42 11.09 6.06
N ALA A 61 -7.98 12.22 5.52
CA ALA A 61 -6.76 12.33 4.74
C ALA A 61 -5.51 11.96 5.56
N MET A 62 -5.43 12.43 6.81
CA MET A 62 -4.35 12.04 7.73
C MET A 62 -4.38 10.55 8.05
N GLN A 63 -5.57 9.97 8.26
CA GLN A 63 -5.72 8.52 8.45
C GLN A 63 -5.21 7.75 7.22
N MET A 64 -5.53 8.19 6.00
CA MET A 64 -5.06 7.53 4.77
C MET A 64 -3.54 7.60 4.62
N LEU A 65 -2.95 8.77 4.90
CA LEU A 65 -1.49 8.94 4.95
C LEU A 65 -0.86 8.01 5.98
N LEU A 66 -1.43 7.94 7.18
CA LEU A 66 -0.91 7.09 8.26
C LEU A 66 -1.07 5.60 7.95
N VAL A 67 -2.13 5.15 7.29
CA VAL A 67 -2.28 3.75 6.85
C VAL A 67 -1.14 3.37 5.91
N LEU A 68 -0.85 4.22 4.92
CA LEU A 68 0.27 3.99 4.00
C LEU A 68 1.62 4.02 4.72
N LEU A 69 1.89 5.07 5.49
CA LEU A 69 3.17 5.29 6.17
C LEU A 69 3.47 4.17 7.17
N THR A 70 2.53 3.83 8.04
CA THR A 70 2.72 2.77 9.04
C THR A 70 2.80 1.39 8.40
N GLY A 71 2.08 1.17 7.29
CA GLY A 71 2.23 0.00 6.44
C GLY A 71 3.66 -0.15 5.91
N TYR A 72 4.22 0.92 5.33
CA TYR A 72 5.61 0.94 4.89
C TYR A 72 6.60 0.71 6.04
N MET A 73 6.43 1.39 7.17
CA MET A 73 7.31 1.27 8.33
C MET A 73 7.39 -0.19 8.82
N LEU A 74 6.26 -0.89 8.88
CA LEU A 74 6.20 -2.29 9.30
C LEU A 74 6.86 -3.23 8.25
N ALA A 75 6.57 -3.00 6.97
CA ALA A 75 7.12 -3.79 5.86
C ALA A 75 8.67 -3.69 5.79
N SER A 76 9.21 -2.52 6.14
CA SER A 76 10.64 -2.23 6.10
C SER A 76 11.42 -2.74 7.33
N THR A 77 10.82 -3.56 8.18
CA THR A 77 11.51 -4.13 9.35
C THR A 77 12.44 -5.29 8.94
N PRO A 78 13.56 -5.51 9.65
CA PRO A 78 14.48 -6.62 9.36
C PRO A 78 13.82 -8.00 9.46
N ILE A 79 12.80 -8.14 10.32
CA ILE A 79 12.06 -9.39 10.52
C ILE A 79 11.25 -9.73 9.27
N ILE A 80 10.56 -8.75 8.70
CA ILE A 80 9.80 -8.93 7.46
C ILE A 80 10.73 -9.24 6.29
N SER A 81 11.85 -8.52 6.12
CA SER A 81 12.82 -8.82 5.05
C SER A 81 13.35 -10.26 5.12
N ARG A 82 13.67 -10.75 6.32
CA ARG A 82 14.09 -12.15 6.54
C ARG A 82 12.97 -13.13 6.19
N LEU A 83 11.73 -12.85 6.61
CA LEU A 83 10.58 -13.69 6.31
C LEU A 83 10.32 -13.79 4.80
N LEU A 84 10.37 -12.66 4.08
CA LEU A 84 10.20 -12.64 2.63
C LEU A 84 11.31 -13.40 1.91
N THR A 85 12.56 -13.26 2.36
CA THR A 85 13.69 -14.02 1.82
C THR A 85 13.52 -15.52 2.05
N LEU A 86 13.07 -15.93 3.25
CA LEU A 86 12.78 -17.32 3.55
C LEU A 86 11.64 -17.86 2.67
N LEU A 87 10.52 -17.14 2.57
CA LEU A 87 9.39 -17.52 1.72
C LEU A 87 9.79 -17.62 0.25
N ALA A 88 10.70 -16.75 -0.21
CA ALA A 88 11.15 -16.77 -1.59
C ALA A 88 11.79 -18.12 -1.95
N THR A 89 12.46 -18.80 -1.01
CA THR A 89 13.04 -20.14 -1.25
C THR A 89 12.02 -21.19 -1.72
N LEU A 90 10.74 -21.02 -1.39
CA LEU A 90 9.66 -21.90 -1.83
C LEU A 90 9.29 -21.69 -3.32
N ALA A 91 9.63 -20.52 -3.88
CA ALA A 91 9.37 -20.14 -5.26
C ALA A 91 10.38 -20.75 -6.25
N ASN A 92 10.70 -22.04 -6.14
CA ASN A 92 11.78 -22.67 -6.91
C ASN A 92 11.50 -22.90 -8.41
N THR A 93 10.35 -22.47 -8.92
CA THR A 93 10.00 -22.51 -10.35
C THR A 93 9.19 -21.26 -10.70
N ALA A 94 9.25 -20.78 -11.95
CA ALA A 94 8.49 -19.61 -12.41
C ALA A 94 6.97 -19.71 -12.12
N PRO A 95 6.28 -20.85 -12.34
CA PRO A 95 4.92 -21.07 -11.87
C PRO A 95 4.68 -20.79 -10.39
N LYS A 96 5.52 -21.35 -9.51
CA LYS A 96 5.40 -21.18 -8.06
C LYS A 96 5.72 -19.76 -7.63
N ALA A 97 6.68 -19.11 -8.29
CA ALA A 97 7.00 -17.70 -8.08
C ALA A 97 5.77 -16.80 -8.30
N ILE A 98 5.06 -16.98 -9.41
CA ILE A 98 3.84 -16.21 -9.70
C ILE A 98 2.74 -16.50 -8.68
N LEU A 99 2.47 -17.77 -8.37
CA LEU A 99 1.44 -18.13 -7.39
C LEU A 99 1.75 -17.55 -6.00
N LEU A 100 2.99 -17.73 -5.54
CA LEU A 100 3.39 -17.33 -4.20
C LEU A 100 3.43 -15.82 -4.04
N VAL A 101 3.96 -15.08 -5.03
CA VAL A 101 3.99 -13.61 -4.97
C VAL A 101 2.57 -13.05 -4.93
N THR A 102 1.65 -13.59 -5.73
CA THR A 102 0.25 -13.12 -5.73
C THR A 102 -0.42 -13.43 -4.40
N LEU A 103 -0.27 -14.63 -3.85
CA LEU A 103 -0.86 -14.99 -2.56
C LEU A 103 -0.34 -14.13 -1.40
N VAL A 104 0.97 -13.89 -1.35
CA VAL A 104 1.59 -13.06 -0.31
C VAL A 104 1.15 -11.60 -0.46
N SER A 105 1.10 -11.07 -1.68
CA SER A 105 0.58 -9.72 -1.93
C SER A 105 -0.90 -9.57 -1.56
N LEU A 106 -1.75 -10.52 -1.95
CA LEU A 106 -3.17 -10.52 -1.57
C LEU A 106 -3.33 -10.54 -0.05
N LEU A 107 -2.61 -11.42 0.65
CA LEU A 107 -2.65 -11.50 2.11
C LEU A 107 -2.20 -10.18 2.75
N ALA A 108 -1.08 -9.62 2.29
CA ALA A 108 -0.55 -8.37 2.81
C ALA A 108 -1.52 -7.20 2.56
N SER A 109 -2.05 -7.05 1.34
CA SER A 109 -3.02 -6.01 0.97
C SER A 109 -4.37 -6.18 1.68
N TRP A 110 -4.80 -7.42 1.93
CA TRP A 110 -6.01 -7.70 2.70
C TRP A 110 -5.86 -7.28 4.16
N ILE A 111 -4.68 -7.47 4.77
CA ILE A 111 -4.42 -7.01 6.14
C ILE A 111 -4.31 -5.48 6.18
N ASN A 112 -3.46 -4.91 5.34
CA ASN A 112 -3.29 -3.46 5.20
C ASN A 112 -2.80 -3.13 3.79
N TRP A 113 -3.53 -2.29 3.09
CA TRP A 113 -3.25 -1.99 1.69
C TRP A 113 -1.93 -1.24 1.48
N GLY A 114 -1.54 -0.36 2.41
CA GLY A 114 -0.25 0.33 2.40
C GLY A 114 0.92 -0.64 2.64
N PHE A 115 0.74 -1.58 3.55
CA PHE A 115 1.70 -2.68 3.77
C PHE A 115 1.81 -3.58 2.54
N GLY A 116 0.67 -3.96 1.93
CA GLY A 116 0.63 -4.83 0.76
C GLY A 116 1.35 -4.29 -0.47
N LEU A 117 1.25 -2.98 -0.74
CA LEU A 117 2.00 -2.33 -1.82
C LEU A 117 3.51 -2.53 -1.68
N VAL A 118 4.02 -2.36 -0.45
CA VAL A 118 5.46 -2.46 -0.15
C VAL A 118 5.91 -3.93 -0.13
N ILE A 119 5.15 -4.80 0.53
CA ILE A 119 5.44 -6.24 0.59
C ILE A 119 5.49 -6.87 -0.80
N GLY A 120 4.54 -6.53 -1.67
CA GLY A 120 4.52 -7.06 -3.04
C GLY A 120 5.81 -6.75 -3.79
N ALA A 121 6.26 -5.49 -3.75
CA ALA A 121 7.50 -5.08 -4.40
C ALA A 121 8.74 -5.75 -3.79
N LEU A 122 8.86 -5.75 -2.44
CA LEU A 122 9.98 -6.38 -1.74
C LEU A 122 10.05 -7.89 -2.01
N PHE A 123 8.90 -8.57 -2.04
CA PHE A 123 8.83 -10.00 -2.24
C PHE A 123 9.09 -10.41 -3.69
N ALA A 124 8.58 -9.64 -4.67
CA ALA A 124 8.94 -9.83 -6.07
C ALA A 124 10.46 -9.70 -6.27
N LYS A 125 11.10 -8.69 -5.66
CA LYS A 125 12.55 -8.52 -5.67
C LYS A 125 13.28 -9.72 -5.04
N ALA A 126 12.82 -10.19 -3.89
CA ALA A 126 13.39 -11.36 -3.21
C ALA A 126 13.31 -12.63 -4.08
N ILE A 127 12.18 -12.89 -4.72
CA ILE A 127 12.00 -14.02 -5.65
C ILE A 127 12.91 -13.89 -6.88
N ALA A 128 12.96 -12.72 -7.51
CA ALA A 128 13.72 -12.51 -8.74
C ALA A 128 15.24 -12.69 -8.57
N ARG A 129 15.78 -12.51 -7.36
CA ARG A 129 17.20 -12.77 -7.05
C ARG A 129 17.59 -14.24 -7.18
N GLN A 130 16.66 -15.15 -6.93
CA GLN A 130 16.94 -16.59 -6.84
C GLN A 130 16.25 -17.41 -7.92
N THR A 131 15.09 -16.99 -8.41
CA THR A 131 14.29 -17.75 -9.37
C THR A 131 14.23 -17.04 -10.73
N PRO A 132 14.64 -17.69 -11.83
CA PRO A 132 14.41 -17.15 -13.16
C PRO A 132 12.91 -17.18 -13.47
N VAL A 133 12.29 -16.01 -13.55
CA VAL A 133 10.87 -15.80 -13.88
C VAL A 133 10.73 -14.50 -14.67
N ASP A 134 9.74 -14.41 -15.57
CA ASP A 134 9.44 -13.16 -16.27
C ASP A 134 9.17 -12.05 -15.24
N TYR A 135 10.06 -11.07 -15.20
CA TYR A 135 10.07 -10.05 -14.17
C TYR A 135 8.88 -9.09 -14.28
N ARG A 136 8.42 -8.83 -15.52
CA ARG A 136 7.24 -7.98 -15.76
C ARG A 136 6.00 -8.61 -15.17
N LEU A 137 5.78 -9.89 -15.45
CA LEU A 137 4.64 -10.62 -14.88
C LEU A 137 4.79 -10.78 -13.37
N LEU A 138 5.99 -11.01 -12.84
CA LEU A 138 6.21 -11.10 -11.40
C LEU A 138 5.78 -9.80 -10.68
N VAL A 139 6.21 -8.64 -11.20
CA VAL A 139 5.83 -7.32 -10.67
C VAL A 139 4.33 -7.08 -10.82
N ALA A 140 3.76 -7.37 -11.99
CA ALA A 140 2.30 -7.26 -12.21
C ALA A 140 1.50 -8.17 -11.26
N SER A 141 2.00 -9.38 -11.02
CA SER A 141 1.40 -10.37 -10.12
C SER A 141 1.45 -9.90 -8.66
N ALA A 142 2.54 -9.25 -8.27
CA ALA A 142 2.67 -8.63 -6.95
C ALA A 142 1.71 -7.45 -6.78
N TYR A 143 1.62 -6.56 -7.78
CA TYR A 143 0.72 -5.39 -7.76
C TYR A 143 -0.75 -5.81 -7.78
N SER A 144 -1.09 -6.87 -8.53
CA SER A 144 -2.47 -7.38 -8.62
C SER A 144 -3.06 -7.81 -7.27
N GLY A 145 -2.21 -8.12 -6.28
CA GLY A 145 -2.65 -8.41 -4.92
C GLY A 145 -3.36 -7.24 -4.25
N PHE A 146 -3.14 -6.00 -4.71
CA PHE A 146 -3.86 -4.84 -4.24
C PHE A 146 -5.37 -4.95 -4.46
N ILE A 147 -5.87 -5.76 -5.40
CA ILE A 147 -7.29 -5.84 -5.76
C ILE A 147 -8.24 -6.14 -4.59
N VAL A 148 -7.78 -6.85 -3.54
CA VAL A 148 -8.59 -7.21 -2.36
C VAL A 148 -8.67 -6.11 -1.30
N TRP A 149 -7.94 -5.01 -1.47
CA TRP A 149 -7.68 -4.02 -0.42
C TRP A 149 -8.96 -3.46 0.23
N HIS A 150 -9.97 -3.15 -0.58
CA HIS A 150 -11.21 -2.55 -0.10
C HIS A 150 -12.09 -3.53 0.69
N GLY A 151 -12.00 -4.82 0.39
CA GLY A 151 -12.66 -5.89 1.14
C GLY A 151 -11.84 -6.42 2.32
N GLY A 152 -10.69 -5.80 2.59
CA GLY A 152 -9.74 -6.19 3.63
C GLY A 152 -9.93 -5.48 4.97
N LEU A 153 -9.13 -5.89 5.95
CA LEU A 153 -9.14 -5.38 7.32
C LEU A 153 -8.80 -3.88 7.42
N ALA A 154 -8.13 -3.31 6.41
CA ALA A 154 -7.84 -1.88 6.31
C ALA A 154 -8.68 -1.15 5.24
N GLY A 155 -9.85 -1.69 4.87
CA GLY A 155 -10.73 -1.07 3.88
C GLY A 155 -11.18 0.32 4.31
N SER A 156 -10.76 1.37 3.58
CA SER A 156 -10.96 2.75 4.02
C SER A 156 -12.42 3.13 4.24
N ILE A 157 -13.31 2.80 3.29
CA ILE A 157 -14.74 3.13 3.43
C ILE A 157 -15.43 2.29 4.53
N PRO A 158 -15.33 0.94 4.53
CA PRO A 158 -15.93 0.13 5.60
C PRO A 158 -15.49 0.52 7.01
N LEU A 159 -14.22 0.88 7.19
CA LEU A 159 -13.73 1.33 8.50
C LEU A 159 -14.16 2.76 8.84
N THR A 160 -14.21 3.68 7.86
CA THR A 160 -14.71 5.04 8.10
C THR A 160 -16.16 5.01 8.58
N ILE A 161 -17.04 4.27 7.90
CA ILE A 161 -18.46 4.22 8.27
C ILE A 161 -18.74 3.39 9.53
N ALA A 162 -17.79 2.58 9.97
CA ALA A 162 -17.81 1.91 11.27
C ALA A 162 -17.31 2.80 12.41
N THR A 163 -16.81 4.01 12.12
CA THR A 163 -16.24 4.93 13.10
C THR A 163 -17.23 6.05 13.44
N PRO A 164 -17.68 6.19 14.70
CA PRO A 164 -18.50 7.32 15.11
C PRO A 164 -17.82 8.67 14.82
N GLY A 165 -18.60 9.67 14.44
CA GLY A 165 -18.15 11.00 14.06
C GLY A 165 -17.72 11.16 12.60
N HIS A 166 -17.96 10.16 11.74
CA HIS A 166 -17.61 10.28 10.32
C HIS A 166 -18.52 11.26 9.58
N PHE A 167 -18.02 11.84 8.47
CA PHE A 167 -18.67 12.94 7.74
C PHE A 167 -20.07 12.64 7.19
N ALA A 168 -20.47 11.37 7.12
CA ALA A 168 -21.77 10.93 6.61
C ALA A 168 -22.70 10.36 7.68
N GLU A 169 -22.31 10.36 8.96
CA GLU A 169 -23.07 9.70 10.02
C GLU A 169 -24.52 10.19 10.12
N GLN A 170 -24.76 11.49 9.89
CA GLN A 170 -26.11 12.05 9.97
C GLN A 170 -27.08 11.49 8.93
N SER A 171 -26.59 11.04 7.76
CA SER A 171 -27.45 10.55 6.67
C SER A 171 -27.57 9.03 6.66
N MET A 172 -26.57 8.30 7.14
CA MET A 172 -26.53 6.83 7.07
C MET A 172 -26.35 6.12 8.41
N GLY A 173 -26.07 6.85 9.50
CA GLY A 173 -25.67 6.28 10.78
C GLY A 173 -24.31 5.59 10.72
N VAL A 174 -23.94 4.92 11.81
CA VAL A 174 -22.72 4.09 11.91
C VAL A 174 -23.05 2.66 11.48
N ILE A 175 -22.28 2.13 10.51
CA ILE A 175 -22.43 0.75 10.01
C ILE A 175 -21.24 -0.10 10.44
N ASN A 176 -21.48 -1.08 11.31
CA ASN A 176 -20.45 -1.96 11.85
C ASN A 176 -19.79 -2.86 10.78
N THR A 177 -18.53 -3.25 11.05
CA THR A 177 -17.75 -4.13 10.17
C THR A 177 -18.35 -5.52 9.98
N SER A 178 -19.21 -5.98 10.89
CA SER A 178 -19.97 -7.23 10.75
C SER A 178 -20.94 -7.21 9.56
N ALA A 179 -21.50 -6.04 9.24
CA ALA A 179 -22.40 -5.84 8.11
C ALA A 179 -21.66 -5.55 6.80
N THR A 180 -20.35 -5.26 6.85
CA THR A 180 -19.55 -4.85 5.70
C THR A 180 -18.40 -5.84 5.44
N LEU A 181 -17.26 -5.66 6.09
CA LEU A 181 -16.06 -6.49 5.92
C LEU A 181 -16.30 -7.97 6.21
N PHE A 182 -17.04 -8.27 7.27
CA PHE A 182 -17.31 -9.64 7.70
C PHE A 182 -18.68 -10.15 7.20
N SER A 183 -19.31 -9.43 6.26
CA SER A 183 -20.50 -9.94 5.59
C SER A 183 -20.14 -11.17 4.73
N GLY A 184 -21.06 -12.13 4.64
CA GLY A 184 -20.85 -13.33 3.82
C GLY A 184 -20.58 -13.02 2.35
N PHE A 185 -21.19 -11.94 1.83
CA PHE A 185 -20.97 -11.46 0.47
C PHE A 185 -19.53 -10.99 0.24
N ASN A 186 -18.99 -10.14 1.12
CA ASN A 186 -17.60 -9.68 1.01
C ASN A 186 -16.61 -10.84 1.18
N ILE A 187 -16.85 -11.72 2.14
CA ILE A 187 -16.01 -12.90 2.37
C ILE A 187 -15.97 -13.78 1.13
N ALA A 188 -17.11 -14.03 0.48
CA ALA A 188 -17.18 -14.83 -0.75
C ALA A 188 -16.36 -14.19 -1.89
N ILE A 189 -16.44 -12.86 -2.06
CA ILE A 189 -15.63 -12.14 -3.06
C ILE A 189 -14.14 -12.27 -2.75
N VAL A 190 -13.73 -12.01 -1.51
CA VAL A 190 -12.33 -12.08 -1.09
C VAL A 190 -11.79 -13.50 -1.31
N VAL A 191 -12.49 -14.53 -0.84
CA VAL A 191 -12.09 -15.93 -1.05
C VAL A 191 -11.99 -16.25 -2.55
N GLY A 192 -12.95 -15.79 -3.35
CA GLY A 192 -12.90 -15.92 -4.81
C GLY A 192 -11.65 -15.29 -5.41
N LEU A 193 -11.29 -14.07 -4.99
CA LEU A 193 -10.08 -13.39 -5.46
C LEU A 193 -8.79 -14.10 -5.02
N PHE A 194 -8.75 -14.66 -3.82
CA PHE A 194 -7.62 -15.48 -3.35
C PHE A 194 -7.39 -16.76 -4.16
N ILE A 195 -8.41 -17.24 -4.88
CA ILE A 195 -8.31 -18.40 -5.77
C ILE A 195 -8.06 -17.94 -7.21
N ILE A 196 -8.87 -17.01 -7.71
CA ILE A 196 -8.87 -16.60 -9.12
C ILE A 196 -7.58 -15.87 -9.48
N MET A 197 -7.12 -14.94 -8.65
CA MET A 197 -5.99 -14.07 -9.01
C MET A 197 -4.67 -14.85 -9.17
N PRO A 198 -4.25 -15.74 -8.25
CA PRO A 198 -3.06 -16.54 -8.46
C PRO A 198 -3.15 -17.41 -9.72
N LEU A 199 -4.32 -18.00 -10.00
CA LEU A 199 -4.52 -18.83 -11.18
C LEU A 199 -4.41 -18.01 -12.47
N VAL A 200 -5.12 -16.88 -12.56
CA VAL A 200 -5.08 -15.99 -13.73
C VAL A 200 -3.64 -15.54 -14.01
N ASN A 201 -2.93 -15.07 -12.99
CA ASN A 201 -1.53 -14.64 -13.14
C ASN A 201 -0.64 -15.82 -13.57
N ARG A 202 -0.84 -17.00 -12.99
CA ARG A 202 -0.11 -18.22 -13.38
C ARG A 202 -0.34 -18.59 -14.85
N TYR A 203 -1.57 -18.46 -15.35
CA TYR A 203 -1.93 -18.73 -16.75
C TYR A 203 -1.43 -17.65 -17.71
N MET A 204 -1.02 -16.47 -17.21
CA MET A 204 -0.38 -15.42 -17.99
C MET A 204 1.13 -15.61 -18.15
N LEU A 205 1.73 -16.61 -17.49
CA LEU A 205 3.16 -16.90 -17.59
C LEU A 205 3.57 -17.15 -19.05
N PRO A 206 4.49 -16.34 -19.62
CA PRO A 206 4.97 -16.54 -20.98
C PRO A 206 5.84 -17.80 -21.11
N SER A 207 6.16 -18.15 -22.36
CA SER A 207 7.18 -19.17 -22.64
C SER A 207 8.55 -18.73 -22.13
N ALA A 208 9.50 -19.66 -21.98
CA ALA A 208 10.85 -19.33 -21.55
C ALA A 208 11.58 -18.40 -22.55
N GLU A 209 11.26 -18.51 -23.84
CA GLU A 209 11.82 -17.69 -24.93
C GLU A 209 11.29 -16.25 -24.93
N ASP A 210 10.03 -16.06 -24.53
CA ASP A 210 9.37 -14.74 -24.44
C ASP A 210 9.58 -14.04 -23.08
N SER A 211 10.20 -14.74 -22.13
CA SER A 211 10.39 -14.26 -20.76
C SER A 211 11.51 -13.23 -20.67
N ILE A 212 11.24 -12.11 -20.00
CA ILE A 212 12.25 -11.10 -19.69
C ILE A 212 12.71 -11.27 -18.24
N TYR A 213 13.98 -11.59 -18.07
CA TYR A 213 14.61 -11.72 -16.76
C TYR A 213 15.35 -10.44 -16.39
N VAL A 214 15.31 -10.07 -15.11
CA VAL A 214 16.03 -8.93 -14.58
C VAL A 214 17.46 -9.30 -14.20
N ASP A 215 18.41 -8.40 -14.41
CA ASP A 215 19.77 -8.56 -13.90
C ASP A 215 19.74 -8.52 -12.36
N LYS A 216 20.27 -9.58 -11.74
CA LYS A 216 20.33 -9.72 -10.28
C LYS A 216 21.15 -8.61 -9.61
N ASN A 217 22.12 -8.02 -10.31
CA ASN A 217 22.94 -6.93 -9.78
C ASN A 217 22.11 -5.67 -9.53
N LEU A 218 21.08 -5.42 -10.35
CA LEU A 218 20.12 -4.32 -10.16
C LEU A 218 19.24 -4.54 -8.92
N LEU A 219 19.19 -5.78 -8.43
CA LEU A 219 18.42 -6.15 -7.26
C LEU A 219 19.25 -6.15 -5.97
N ALA A 220 20.48 -5.65 -5.93
CA ALA A 220 21.23 -5.59 -4.67
C ALA A 220 20.48 -4.77 -3.59
N GLU A 221 20.69 -5.12 -2.31
CA GLU A 221 20.26 -4.25 -1.20
C GLU A 221 21.36 -3.24 -0.89
N PRO A 222 21.00 -2.00 -0.55
CA PRO A 222 21.98 -1.05 -0.03
C PRO A 222 22.64 -1.66 1.20
N THR A 223 23.96 -1.57 1.29
CA THR A 223 24.68 -1.91 2.52
C THR A 223 24.22 -0.99 3.64
N PRO A 224 23.89 -1.52 4.83
CA PRO A 224 23.57 -0.69 5.99
C PRO A 224 24.72 0.30 6.24
N LYS A 225 24.41 1.59 6.37
CA LYS A 225 25.41 2.60 6.71
C LYS A 225 26.06 2.24 8.06
N ALA A 226 27.38 2.41 8.16
CA ALA A 226 28.12 2.17 9.39
C ALA A 226 27.58 3.06 10.50
N ASN A 227 27.29 2.46 11.65
CA ASN A 227 26.57 3.11 12.73
C ASN A 227 27.57 3.71 13.73
N ASN A 228 27.84 5.01 13.61
CA ASN A 228 28.81 5.71 14.45
C ASN A 228 28.08 6.54 15.53
N VAL A 229 28.01 6.00 16.75
CA VAL A 229 27.56 6.73 17.94
C VAL A 229 28.67 7.70 18.34
N THR A 230 28.47 8.99 18.10
CA THR A 230 29.50 10.02 18.30
C THR A 230 29.09 11.08 19.31
N ARG A 231 27.78 11.28 19.51
CA ARG A 231 27.21 12.29 20.42
C ARG A 231 26.40 11.61 21.53
N PRO A 232 26.31 12.20 22.73
CA PRO A 232 25.45 11.67 23.80
C PRO A 232 23.99 11.47 23.39
N ALA A 233 23.44 12.34 22.52
CA ALA A 233 22.08 12.21 21.99
C ALA A 233 21.89 10.93 21.15
N ASP A 234 22.94 10.46 20.48
CA ASP A 234 22.89 9.25 19.66
C ASP A 234 22.56 8.03 20.54
N ASN A 235 22.95 8.01 21.82
CA ASN A 235 22.59 6.94 22.75
C ASN A 235 21.07 6.86 23.00
N ILE A 236 20.38 8.01 23.03
CA ILE A 236 18.93 8.08 23.20
C ILE A 236 18.24 7.58 21.93
N GLU A 237 18.72 8.03 20.77
CA GLU A 237 18.21 7.58 19.47
C GLU A 237 18.38 6.06 19.28
N HIS A 238 19.45 5.48 19.85
CA HIS A 238 19.73 4.04 19.80
C HIS A 238 19.16 3.24 20.99
N SER A 239 18.40 3.88 21.88
CA SER A 239 17.86 3.21 23.07
C SER A 239 16.77 2.21 22.69
N LYS A 240 17.06 0.92 22.91
CA LYS A 240 16.07 -0.14 22.79
C LYS A 240 14.96 -0.01 23.82
N LEU A 241 15.25 0.53 24.99
CA LEU A 241 14.24 0.71 26.03
C LEU A 241 13.15 1.68 25.57
N LEU A 242 13.53 2.75 24.86
CA LEU A 242 12.55 3.71 24.33
C LEU A 242 11.71 3.11 23.22
N GLY A 243 12.34 2.49 22.21
CA GLY A 243 11.61 1.87 21.10
C GLY A 243 10.71 0.71 21.54
N LEU A 244 11.26 -0.24 22.31
CA LEU A 244 10.48 -1.35 22.83
C LEU A 244 9.42 -0.89 23.83
N GLY A 245 9.75 0.06 24.71
CA GLY A 245 8.83 0.59 25.71
C GLY A 245 7.59 1.23 25.08
N ILE A 246 7.77 2.14 24.12
CA ILE A 246 6.63 2.81 23.49
C ILE A 246 5.83 1.86 22.58
N GLY A 247 6.50 0.95 21.86
CA GLY A 247 5.84 -0.08 21.07
C GLY A 247 4.97 -1.00 21.93
N MET A 248 5.52 -1.51 23.06
CA MET A 248 4.78 -2.34 23.99
C MET A 248 3.63 -1.58 24.65
N LEU A 249 3.85 -0.34 25.08
CA LEU A 249 2.80 0.49 25.70
C LEU A 249 1.59 0.64 24.76
N GLY A 250 1.83 0.95 23.49
CA GLY A 250 0.78 1.08 22.49
C GLY A 250 0.04 -0.23 22.20
N LEU A 251 0.76 -1.36 22.13
CA LEU A 251 0.14 -2.68 21.97
C LEU A 251 -0.67 -3.11 23.20
N VAL A 252 -0.22 -2.79 24.42
CA VAL A 252 -0.99 -3.02 25.65
C VAL A 252 -2.26 -2.18 25.68
N TYR A 253 -2.17 -0.91 25.25
CA TYR A 253 -3.35 -0.06 25.09
C TYR A 253 -4.36 -0.67 24.10
N LEU A 254 -3.90 -1.17 22.95
CA LEU A 254 -4.76 -1.82 21.97
C LEU A 254 -5.39 -3.11 22.51
N ALA A 255 -4.62 -3.93 23.23
CA ALA A 255 -5.14 -5.12 23.90
C ALA A 255 -6.25 -4.73 24.89
N ASN A 256 -6.06 -3.67 25.66
CA ASN A 256 -7.08 -3.17 26.58
C ASN A 256 -8.34 -2.66 25.85
N TYR A 257 -8.16 -1.91 24.77
CA TYR A 257 -9.26 -1.41 23.94
C TYR A 257 -10.14 -2.56 23.39
N PHE A 258 -9.52 -3.62 22.85
CA PHE A 258 -10.28 -4.74 22.29
C PHE A 258 -10.86 -5.68 23.34
N ILE A 259 -10.11 -5.99 24.41
CA ILE A 259 -10.49 -7.03 25.39
C ILE A 259 -11.43 -6.47 26.47
N PHE A 260 -11.10 -5.30 27.03
CA PHE A 260 -11.79 -4.78 28.22
C PHE A 260 -12.77 -3.65 27.88
N SER A 261 -12.51 -2.87 26.82
CA SER A 261 -13.39 -1.76 26.43
C SER A 261 -14.43 -2.14 25.36
N GLY A 262 -14.42 -3.38 24.87
CA GLY A 262 -15.35 -3.85 23.82
C GLY A 262 -15.17 -3.13 22.48
N GLY A 263 -13.97 -2.59 22.23
CA GLY A 263 -13.64 -1.85 21.02
C GLY A 263 -13.78 -2.68 19.75
N SER A 264 -14.22 -2.05 18.67
CA SER A 264 -14.32 -2.66 17.34
C SER A 264 -13.19 -2.21 16.41
N LEU A 265 -12.99 -2.94 15.33
CA LEU A 265 -12.01 -2.61 14.29
C LEU A 265 -12.44 -1.33 13.55
N ASN A 266 -11.57 -0.32 13.57
CA ASN A 266 -11.71 0.96 12.86
C ASN A 266 -10.35 1.46 12.35
N LEU A 267 -10.34 2.56 11.59
CA LEU A 267 -9.10 3.13 11.01
C LEU A 267 -8.04 3.42 12.06
N ASN A 268 -8.41 4.06 13.18
CA ASN A 268 -7.46 4.44 14.22
C ASN A 268 -6.82 3.21 14.87
N SER A 269 -7.61 2.16 15.13
CA SER A 269 -7.11 0.91 15.72
C SER A 269 -6.13 0.18 14.79
N VAL A 270 -6.39 0.17 13.47
CA VAL A 270 -5.49 -0.43 12.47
C VAL A 270 -4.20 0.38 12.37
N ILE A 271 -4.29 1.71 12.26
CA ILE A 271 -3.13 2.60 12.22
C ILE A 271 -2.28 2.42 13.46
N ALA A 272 -2.88 2.42 14.65
CA ALA A 272 -2.16 2.23 15.91
C ALA A 272 -1.48 0.85 15.96
N LEU A 273 -2.16 -0.21 15.54
CA LEU A 273 -1.59 -1.55 15.50
C LEU A 273 -0.34 -1.60 14.63
N PHE A 274 -0.42 -1.04 13.42
CA PHE A 274 0.71 -1.00 12.49
C PHE A 274 1.85 -0.11 12.99
N LEU A 275 1.53 1.08 13.53
CA LEU A 275 2.51 2.01 14.07
C LEU A 275 3.29 1.38 15.24
N PHE A 276 2.60 0.88 16.26
CA PHE A 276 3.25 0.36 17.46
C PHE A 276 3.97 -0.97 17.18
N SER A 277 3.45 -1.79 16.28
CA SER A 277 4.16 -2.97 15.80
C SER A 277 5.45 -2.57 15.06
N ALA A 278 5.39 -1.58 14.17
CA ALA A 278 6.58 -1.12 13.45
C ALA A 278 7.63 -0.58 14.42
N ILE A 279 7.25 0.27 15.37
CA ILE A 279 8.17 0.80 16.38
C ILE A 279 8.82 -0.34 17.19
N LEU A 280 8.02 -1.32 17.63
CA LEU A 280 8.52 -2.47 18.38
C LEU A 280 9.54 -3.30 17.56
N LEU A 281 9.22 -3.59 16.30
CA LEU A 281 10.04 -4.44 15.44
C LEU A 281 11.30 -3.73 14.90
N HIS A 282 11.31 -2.41 14.85
CA HIS A 282 12.52 -1.61 14.59
C HIS A 282 13.45 -1.51 15.82
N GLN A 283 12.92 -1.81 17.01
CA GLN A 283 13.62 -1.87 18.31
C GLN A 283 14.13 -0.53 18.85
N THR A 284 14.65 0.36 18.01
CA THR A 284 15.20 1.67 18.39
C THR A 284 14.57 2.79 17.56
N PRO A 285 14.44 4.01 18.12
CA PRO A 285 14.02 5.19 17.35
C PRO A 285 14.89 5.44 16.11
N TYR A 286 16.21 5.25 16.22
CA TYR A 286 17.15 5.41 15.11
C TYR A 286 16.81 4.52 13.92
N ASN A 287 16.58 3.22 14.15
CA ASN A 287 16.26 2.28 13.06
C ASN A 287 14.95 2.65 12.36
N LEU A 288 13.95 3.04 13.15
CA LEU A 288 12.65 3.48 12.64
C LEU A 288 12.81 4.70 11.73
N LEU A 289 13.48 5.74 12.20
CA LEU A 289 13.69 6.99 11.46
C LEU A 289 14.57 6.78 10.22
N ASN A 290 15.61 5.95 10.31
CA ASN A 290 16.45 5.61 9.18
C ASN A 290 15.66 4.87 8.08
N SER A 291 14.72 4.00 8.46
CA SER A 291 13.84 3.35 7.48
C SER A 291 12.95 4.37 6.74
N LEU A 292 12.50 5.42 7.42
CA LEU A 292 11.71 6.50 6.81
C LEU A 292 12.56 7.40 5.91
N GLN A 293 13.81 7.68 6.28
CA GLN A 293 14.72 8.47 5.44
C GLN A 293 15.09 7.75 4.14
N GLN A 294 15.15 6.42 4.16
CA GLN A 294 15.35 5.63 2.94
C GLN A 294 14.18 5.78 1.96
N LEU A 295 12.94 5.90 2.45
CA LEU A 295 11.77 6.19 1.63
C LEU A 295 11.95 7.52 0.87
N THR A 296 12.31 8.59 1.57
CA THR A 296 12.46 9.93 0.97
C THR A 296 13.65 10.02 0.03
N GLN A 297 14.77 9.37 0.36
CA GLN A 297 15.95 9.32 -0.51
C GLN A 297 15.69 8.52 -1.79
N LEU A 298 14.81 7.51 -1.76
CA LEU A 298 14.41 6.77 -2.96
C LEU A 298 13.70 7.70 -3.96
N TYR A 299 12.82 8.59 -3.49
CA TYR A 299 12.16 9.59 -4.33
C TYR A 299 13.13 10.62 -4.91
N GLU A 300 14.07 11.13 -4.11
CA GLU A 300 15.13 12.03 -4.60
C GLU A 300 16.02 11.35 -5.65
N TYR A 301 16.38 10.09 -5.47
CA TYR A 301 17.22 9.37 -6.42
C TYR A 301 16.49 9.05 -7.73
N LEU A 302 15.22 8.64 -7.67
CA LEU A 302 14.39 8.39 -8.86
C LEU A 302 14.10 9.67 -9.65
N SER A 303 13.87 10.80 -8.96
CA SER A 303 13.70 12.10 -9.63
C SER A 303 14.98 12.61 -10.30
N ILE A 304 16.16 12.34 -9.74
CA ILE A 304 17.46 12.64 -10.36
C ILE A 304 17.71 11.75 -11.59
N ILE A 305 17.34 10.46 -11.54
CA ILE A 305 17.46 9.54 -12.69
C ILE A 305 16.53 9.98 -13.84
N ASN A 306 15.29 10.36 -13.54
CA ASN A 306 14.35 10.86 -14.56
C ASN A 306 14.79 12.19 -15.21
N LEU A 307 15.65 12.98 -14.54
CA LEU A 307 16.28 14.15 -15.15
C LEU A 307 17.42 13.79 -16.11
N VAL A 308 18.01 12.60 -15.97
CA VAL A 308 19.11 12.11 -16.82
C VAL A 308 18.59 11.32 -18.03
N ASP A 309 17.41 10.67 -17.93
CA ASP A 309 16.83 9.85 -19.00
C ASP A 309 16.23 10.63 -20.20
N LYS A 310 16.19 11.97 -20.13
CA LYS A 310 15.78 12.81 -21.28
C LYS A 310 16.78 12.79 -22.47
N ARG A 311 17.83 11.97 -22.44
CA ARG A 311 18.81 11.84 -23.54
C ARG A 311 18.96 10.43 -24.12
N GLY A 312 17.93 9.59 -24.00
CA GLY A 312 17.67 8.49 -24.92
C GLY A 312 18.65 7.32 -24.87
N GLN A 313 18.35 6.32 -24.03
CA GLN A 313 18.17 4.91 -24.43
C GLN A 313 17.92 4.00 -23.22
N LEU A 314 17.00 3.04 -23.42
CA LEU A 314 16.49 1.98 -22.53
C LEU A 314 15.52 2.45 -21.42
N GLY A 315 14.33 2.83 -21.87
CA GLY A 315 13.14 2.94 -21.05
C GLY A 315 12.76 1.61 -20.40
N ILE A 316 12.87 1.59 -19.07
CA ILE A 316 11.92 0.90 -18.21
C ILE A 316 11.40 2.00 -17.30
N ASP A 317 10.29 2.62 -17.70
CA ASP A 317 9.51 3.51 -16.84
C ASP A 317 9.04 2.68 -15.63
N LEU A 318 9.88 2.66 -14.59
CA LEU A 318 9.48 2.24 -13.24
C LEU A 318 8.78 3.43 -12.60
N GLU A 319 7.61 3.80 -13.12
CA GLU A 319 6.60 4.49 -12.31
C GLU A 319 6.06 3.47 -11.29
N LEU A 320 6.84 3.29 -10.21
CA LEU A 320 6.33 2.70 -8.98
C LEU A 320 5.65 3.83 -8.21
N GLY A 321 4.31 3.81 -8.22
CA GLY A 321 3.43 4.14 -7.08
C GLY A 321 3.54 5.50 -6.44
#